data_AF-J3HX79-F1
#
_entry.id   AF-J3HX79-F1
#
_cell.length_a   1.000
_cell.length_b   1.000
_cell.length_c   1.000
_cell.angle_alpha   90.00
_cell.angle_beta   90.00
_cell.angle_gamma   90.00
#
_symmetry.space_group_name_H-M   'P 1'
#
loop_
_entity.id
_entity.type
_entity.pdbx_description
1 polymer ?
#
loop_
_entity_poly.entity_id
_entity_poly.type
_entity_poly.pdbx_seq_one_letter_code
_entity_poly.pdbx_strand_id
1 'polypeptide(L)'
;MTIDAMARVPDSEQDYNTRWRTLPQRNTVRPVDPNVYVYNARFERNFKMPHEWMSDRLRHVDAVAWRVVPDYGSCRWDDERLGCERVALRCEIDLYFDHGDHGLPWHVDAPEFWDSNYWSSSYFLSKALRKTGGTTAMKQSSLPAQPFVGPADGKPMVWSRLSSGPGNDVRPMALLSYDRSALASTARVSLAGPCDDPPAALVLAPDGEAMAGMDRHFLMITLPGSWQERVAHALHEAAAAAKPAAAATSNK
;
A
#
# COMPACT_ATOMS: atom_id res chain seq x y z
N MET A 1 2.55 47.29 8.99
CA MET A 1 3.36 46.06 8.84
C MET A 1 2.80 45.29 7.66
N THR A 2 3.50 45.35 6.54
CA THR A 2 3.22 44.60 5.31
C THR A 2 3.56 43.13 5.56
N ILE A 3 2.60 42.24 5.32
CA ILE A 3 2.84 40.80 5.26
C ILE A 3 3.63 40.57 3.98
N ASP A 4 4.93 40.36 4.14
CA ASP A 4 5.80 39.96 3.05
C ASP A 4 5.22 38.71 2.38
N ALA A 5 5.10 38.79 1.06
CA ALA A 5 4.75 37.67 0.23
C ALA A 5 5.86 36.62 0.35
N MET A 6 5.68 35.64 1.25
CA MET A 6 6.42 34.39 1.17
C MET A 6 6.10 33.80 -0.20
N ALA A 7 7.05 33.93 -1.13
CA ALA A 7 6.97 33.31 -2.45
C ALA A 7 6.60 31.84 -2.25
N ARG A 8 5.48 31.42 -2.85
CA ARG A 8 5.10 30.00 -2.83
C ARG A 8 6.23 29.24 -3.51
N VAL A 9 6.97 28.44 -2.75
CA VAL A 9 7.91 27.46 -3.32
C VAL A 9 7.09 26.58 -4.27
N PRO A 10 7.44 26.49 -5.56
CA PRO A 10 6.72 25.64 -6.50
C PRO A 10 6.57 24.22 -5.94
N ASP A 11 5.41 23.58 -6.12
CA ASP A 11 5.16 22.21 -5.61
C ASP A 11 6.22 21.20 -6.12
N SER A 12 6.88 21.49 -7.24
CA SER A 12 7.98 20.70 -7.81
C SER A 12 9.30 20.76 -7.02
N GLU A 13 9.44 21.75 -6.14
CA GLU A 13 10.64 22.05 -5.35
C GLU A 13 10.48 21.71 -3.85
N GLN A 14 9.26 21.39 -3.41
CA GLN A 14 9.02 20.97 -2.03
C GLN A 14 9.42 19.49 -1.83
N ASP A 15 10.20 19.22 -0.77
CA ASP A 15 10.46 17.86 -0.33
C ASP A 15 9.16 17.18 0.18
N TYR A 16 9.17 15.85 0.26
CA TYR A 16 8.00 15.08 0.66
C TYR A 16 7.45 15.48 2.04
N ASN A 17 8.31 15.70 3.03
CA ASN A 17 7.90 16.09 4.38
C ASN A 17 7.24 17.48 4.38
N THR A 18 7.72 18.42 3.58
CA THR A 18 7.16 19.77 3.42
C THR A 18 5.80 19.75 2.71
N ARG A 19 5.58 18.79 1.80
CA ARG A 19 4.29 18.61 1.10
C ARG A 19 3.17 18.14 2.02
N TRP A 20 3.49 17.40 3.07
CA TRP A 20 2.52 16.69 3.92
C TRP A 20 2.57 17.07 5.42
N ARG A 21 3.58 17.83 5.87
CA ARG A 21 3.56 18.53 7.18
C ARG A 21 2.75 19.82 7.05
N THR A 22 1.45 19.70 7.30
CA THR A 22 0.59 20.78 7.81
C THR A 22 0.89 22.19 7.27
N LEU A 23 0.45 22.49 6.05
CA LEU A 23 0.29 23.90 5.65
C LEU A 23 -1.14 24.34 5.98
N PRO A 24 -1.35 25.27 6.94
CA PRO A 24 -2.63 25.94 7.09
C PRO A 24 -2.82 26.88 5.89
N GLN A 25 -3.30 26.34 4.77
CA GLN A 25 -3.89 27.18 3.73
C GLN A 25 -5.38 27.31 4.03
N ARG A 26 -5.80 28.57 4.17
CA ARG A 26 -7.18 29.08 4.30
C ARG A 26 -8.24 27.99 4.00
N ASN A 27 -8.87 27.49 5.06
CA ASN A 27 -10.07 26.65 5.07
C ASN A 27 -9.98 25.21 4.54
N THR A 28 -8.79 24.62 4.34
CA THR A 28 -8.69 23.16 4.04
C THR A 28 -7.53 22.51 4.78
N VAL A 29 -7.84 21.56 5.69
CA VAL A 29 -6.84 20.65 6.28
C VAL A 29 -6.42 19.66 5.19
N ARG A 30 -5.15 19.66 4.78
CA ARG A 30 -4.64 18.62 3.87
C ARG A 30 -4.54 17.30 4.64
N PRO A 31 -4.91 16.14 4.03
CA PRO A 31 -4.69 14.84 4.65
C PRO A 31 -3.19 14.62 4.84
N VAL A 32 -2.80 14.21 6.04
CA VAL A 32 -1.45 13.69 6.33
C VAL A 32 -1.31 12.35 5.61
N ASP A 33 -0.14 12.06 5.04
CA ASP A 33 0.11 10.75 4.44
C ASP A 33 0.14 9.67 5.54
N PRO A 34 -0.80 8.70 5.53
CA PRO A 34 -0.86 7.66 6.54
C PRO A 34 0.09 6.49 6.28
N ASN A 35 0.84 6.49 5.17
CA ASN A 35 1.63 5.35 4.75
C ASN A 35 2.98 5.28 5.47
N VAL A 36 3.33 4.08 5.93
CA VAL A 36 4.64 3.71 6.43
C VAL A 36 5.45 3.11 5.29
N TYR A 37 6.41 3.88 4.80
CA TYR A 37 7.21 3.52 3.63
C TYR A 37 8.51 2.78 3.97
N VAL A 38 8.94 1.95 3.03
CA VAL A 38 10.34 1.54 2.82
C VAL A 38 10.61 1.44 1.33
N TYR A 39 11.78 1.89 0.88
CA TYR A 39 12.12 1.87 -0.55
C TYR A 39 13.63 1.85 -0.80
N ASN A 40 14.00 1.63 -2.06
CA ASN A 40 15.39 1.70 -2.51
C ASN A 40 15.78 3.15 -2.94
N ALA A 41 17.08 3.35 -3.18
CA ALA A 41 17.63 4.65 -3.57
C ALA A 41 17.09 5.18 -4.91
N ARG A 42 16.68 4.28 -5.83
CA ARG A 42 16.12 4.67 -7.14
C ARG A 42 14.75 5.30 -6.95
N PHE A 43 13.89 4.66 -6.17
CA PHE A 43 12.58 5.18 -5.81
C PHE A 43 12.68 6.51 -5.07
N GLU A 44 13.59 6.63 -4.10
CA GLU A 44 13.86 7.90 -3.40
C GLU A 44 14.10 9.05 -4.38
N ARG A 45 15.04 8.87 -5.34
CA ARG A 45 15.39 9.88 -6.34
C ARG A 45 14.22 10.19 -7.28
N ASN A 46 13.52 9.18 -7.76
CA ASN A 46 12.43 9.34 -8.72
C ASN A 46 11.24 10.10 -8.14
N PHE A 47 10.91 9.85 -6.87
CA PHE A 47 9.72 10.39 -6.22
C PHE A 47 10.02 11.49 -5.18
N LYS A 48 11.31 11.83 -5.01
CA LYS A 48 11.81 12.80 -4.02
C LYS A 48 11.33 12.46 -2.60
N MET A 49 11.45 11.17 -2.25
CA MET A 49 11.04 10.67 -0.94
C MET A 49 12.15 10.92 0.10
N PRO A 50 11.85 10.94 1.41
CA PRO A 50 12.85 11.21 2.43
C PRO A 50 13.94 10.12 2.55
N HIS A 51 15.20 10.49 2.75
CA HIS A 51 16.28 9.49 2.77
C HIS A 51 16.14 8.49 3.94
N GLU A 52 15.57 8.93 5.07
CA GLU A 52 15.45 8.15 6.31
C GLU A 52 14.60 6.87 6.21
N TRP A 53 13.75 6.73 5.18
CA TRP A 53 12.94 5.53 4.97
C TRP A 53 13.55 4.58 3.93
N MET A 54 14.68 4.95 3.33
CA MET A 54 15.41 4.10 2.40
C MET A 54 16.01 2.89 3.12
N SER A 55 16.08 1.76 2.43
CA SER A 55 16.80 0.59 2.91
C SER A 55 17.42 -0.21 1.77
N ASP A 56 18.74 -0.38 1.81
CA ASP A 56 19.49 -1.23 0.88
C ASP A 56 19.19 -2.73 1.05
N ARG A 57 18.47 -3.10 2.12
CA ARG A 57 18.00 -4.46 2.36
C ARG A 57 16.70 -4.79 1.61
N LEU A 58 16.00 -3.80 1.07
CA LEU A 58 14.79 -4.03 0.28
C LEU A 58 15.21 -4.49 -1.12
N ARG A 59 14.76 -5.69 -1.52
CA ARG A 59 15.11 -6.32 -2.80
C ARG A 59 13.85 -6.76 -3.54
N HIS A 60 13.96 -6.84 -4.86
CA HIS A 60 12.93 -7.32 -5.77
C HIS A 60 11.64 -6.48 -5.84
N VAL A 61 11.65 -5.32 -5.20
CA VAL A 61 10.59 -4.31 -5.20
C VAL A 61 11.25 -2.95 -4.99
N ASP A 62 10.72 -1.89 -5.59
CA ASP A 62 11.27 -0.55 -5.43
C ASP A 62 10.79 0.14 -4.17
N ALA A 63 9.53 -0.08 -3.82
CA ALA A 63 8.93 0.45 -2.61
C ALA A 63 7.80 -0.42 -2.07
N VAL A 64 7.65 -0.36 -0.76
CA VAL A 64 6.53 -0.91 -0.02
C VAL A 64 5.94 0.19 0.84
N ALA A 65 4.62 0.34 0.80
CA ALA A 65 3.88 1.32 1.59
C ALA A 65 2.75 0.61 2.33
N TRP A 66 2.79 0.58 3.66
CA TRP A 66 1.72 0.01 4.48
C TRP A 66 0.88 1.12 5.10
N ARG A 67 -0.43 0.93 5.24
CA ARG A 67 -1.31 1.91 5.91
C ARG A 67 -2.43 1.25 6.69
N VAL A 68 -2.97 1.99 7.65
CA VAL A 68 -4.31 1.78 8.21
C VAL A 68 -5.29 2.69 7.49
N VAL A 69 -6.38 2.10 7.01
CA VAL A 69 -7.53 2.80 6.47
C VAL A 69 -8.59 2.91 7.59
N PRO A 70 -8.82 4.13 8.12
CA PRO A 70 -9.82 4.34 9.15
C PRO A 70 -11.25 4.18 8.59
N ASP A 71 -12.21 3.94 9.48
CA ASP A 71 -13.65 3.96 9.18
C ASP A 71 -14.10 2.96 8.09
N TYR A 72 -13.46 1.79 8.01
CA TYR A 72 -13.88 0.76 7.07
C TYR A 72 -15.18 0.07 7.52
N GLY A 73 -16.29 0.38 6.85
CA GLY A 73 -17.53 -0.37 6.97
C GLY A 73 -17.56 -1.53 5.98
N SER A 74 -17.71 -2.77 6.45
CA SER A 74 -18.08 -3.88 5.58
C SER A 74 -19.55 -4.19 5.77
N CYS A 75 -20.32 -4.14 4.69
CA CYS A 75 -21.69 -4.62 4.71
C CYS A 75 -21.73 -6.05 4.16
N ARG A 76 -22.28 -6.96 4.94
CA ARG A 76 -22.54 -8.34 4.52
C ARG A 76 -24.04 -8.52 4.39
N TRP A 77 -24.43 -9.24 3.35
CA TRP A 77 -25.76 -9.79 3.25
C TRP A 77 -25.75 -11.09 4.06
N ASP A 78 -26.51 -11.14 5.15
CA ASP A 78 -26.90 -12.41 5.76
C ASP A 78 -28.29 -12.82 5.24
N ASP A 79 -28.76 -14.00 5.63
CA ASP A 79 -29.89 -14.68 5.00
C ASP A 79 -31.23 -13.93 5.06
N GLU A 80 -31.30 -12.70 5.57
CA GLU A 80 -32.46 -11.80 5.40
C GLU A 80 -32.20 -10.30 5.69
N ARG A 81 -30.97 -9.86 6.04
CA ARG A 81 -30.68 -8.45 6.36
C ARG A 81 -29.32 -7.97 5.85
N LEU A 82 -29.26 -6.67 5.50
CA LEU A 82 -27.99 -5.97 5.30
C LEU A 82 -27.42 -5.58 6.68
N GLY A 83 -26.45 -6.34 7.16
CA GLY A 83 -25.67 -5.99 8.35
C GLY A 83 -24.41 -5.23 7.93
N CYS A 84 -24.34 -3.93 8.26
CA CYS A 84 -23.12 -3.16 8.09
C CYS A 84 -22.36 -3.11 9.42
N GLU A 85 -21.22 -3.80 9.48
CA GLU A 85 -20.30 -3.68 10.60
C GLU A 85 -19.24 -2.64 10.26
N ARG A 86 -19.05 -1.67 11.16
CA ARG A 86 -17.84 -0.86 11.16
C ARG A 86 -16.72 -1.73 11.71
N VAL A 87 -15.94 -2.30 10.81
CA VAL A 87 -14.67 -2.93 11.18
C VAL A 87 -13.76 -1.79 11.61
N ALA A 88 -13.23 -1.87 12.84
CA ALA A 88 -12.51 -0.73 13.41
C ALA A 88 -11.32 -0.29 12.54
N LEU A 89 -10.66 -1.23 11.84
CA LEU A 89 -9.47 -0.97 11.02
C LEU A 89 -9.42 -1.91 9.80
N ARG A 90 -9.04 -1.37 8.64
CA ARG A 90 -8.56 -2.13 7.47
C ARG A 90 -7.10 -1.76 7.24
N CYS A 91 -6.23 -2.72 6.96
CA CYS A 91 -4.83 -2.45 6.64
C CYS A 91 -4.53 -2.86 5.21
N GLU A 92 -3.63 -2.12 4.56
CA GLU A 92 -3.30 -2.31 3.15
C GLU A 92 -1.80 -2.16 2.95
N ILE A 93 -1.28 -2.89 1.96
CA ILE A 93 0.11 -2.81 1.51
C ILE A 93 0.12 -2.54 0.02
N ASP A 94 0.75 -1.45 -0.39
CA ASP A 94 1.05 -1.16 -1.79
C ASP A 94 2.51 -1.53 -2.08
N LEU A 95 2.71 -2.25 -3.18
CA LEU A 95 4.01 -2.68 -3.70
C LEU A 95 4.26 -1.99 -5.04
N TYR A 96 5.48 -1.50 -5.24
CA TYR A 96 5.88 -0.78 -6.45
C TYR A 96 7.02 -1.49 -7.18
N PHE A 97 6.84 -1.75 -8.46
CA PHE A 97 7.78 -2.50 -9.30
C PHE A 97 8.09 -1.75 -10.58
N ASP A 98 9.33 -1.31 -10.76
CA ASP A 98 9.81 -0.79 -12.05
C ASP A 98 9.85 -1.93 -13.09
N HIS A 99 9.31 -1.65 -14.27
CA HIS A 99 9.26 -2.63 -15.35
C HIS A 99 10.61 -3.10 -15.83
N GLY A 100 11.65 -2.26 -15.73
CA GLY A 100 13.00 -2.59 -16.19
C GLY A 100 13.71 -3.60 -15.28
N ASP A 101 13.49 -3.49 -13.97
CA ASP A 101 14.25 -4.26 -12.97
C ASP A 101 13.43 -5.42 -12.39
N HIS A 102 12.11 -5.25 -12.26
CA HIS A 102 11.24 -6.12 -11.46
C HIS A 102 9.92 -6.44 -12.19
N GLY A 103 10.02 -7.01 -13.39
CA GLY A 103 8.85 -7.45 -14.16
C GLY A 103 8.00 -8.49 -13.42
N LEU A 104 6.74 -8.16 -13.15
CA LEU A 104 5.76 -9.10 -12.61
C LEU A 104 5.20 -10.01 -13.72
N PRO A 105 4.81 -11.26 -13.39
CA PRO A 105 4.42 -12.25 -14.39
C PRO A 105 2.93 -12.11 -14.72
N TRP A 106 2.60 -11.01 -15.37
CA TRP A 106 1.23 -10.64 -15.69
C TRP A 106 0.56 -11.65 -16.64
N HIS A 107 -0.67 -12.04 -16.33
CA HIS A 107 -1.53 -12.73 -17.29
C HIS A 107 -1.83 -11.78 -18.46
N VAL A 108 -1.66 -12.23 -19.70
CA VAL A 108 -1.80 -11.37 -20.89
C VAL A 108 -3.19 -10.74 -21.00
N ASP A 109 -4.23 -11.51 -20.66
CA ASP A 109 -5.63 -11.05 -20.71
C ASP A 109 -6.15 -10.42 -19.42
N ALA A 110 -5.33 -10.28 -18.36
CA ALA A 110 -5.81 -9.71 -17.11
C ALA A 110 -6.10 -8.21 -17.30
N PRO A 111 -7.37 -7.77 -17.15
CA PRO A 111 -7.75 -6.38 -17.37
C PRO A 111 -7.14 -5.51 -16.28
N GLU A 112 -6.78 -4.27 -16.60
CA GLU A 112 -6.36 -3.31 -15.57
C GLU A 112 -7.46 -3.14 -14.51
N PHE A 113 -7.10 -3.29 -13.23
CA PHE A 113 -8.07 -3.28 -12.13
C PHE A 113 -7.66 -2.28 -11.05
N TRP A 114 -8.25 -1.10 -11.14
CA TRP A 114 -8.00 0.00 -10.22
C TRP A 114 -9.12 0.11 -9.18
N ASP A 115 -8.75 0.16 -7.90
CA ASP A 115 -9.63 0.59 -6.82
C ASP A 115 -9.27 2.02 -6.39
N SER A 116 -10.24 2.72 -5.82
CA SER A 116 -10.23 4.13 -5.44
C SER A 116 -8.87 4.62 -4.92
N ASN A 117 -8.31 5.64 -5.58
CA ASN A 117 -7.07 6.31 -5.15
C ASN A 117 -7.21 7.07 -3.82
N TYR A 118 -8.44 7.28 -3.31
CA TYR A 118 -8.64 8.02 -2.07
C TYR A 118 -7.99 7.23 -0.92
N TRP A 119 -6.89 7.75 -0.37
CA TRP A 119 -6.01 7.15 0.66
C TRP A 119 -4.94 6.15 0.19
N SER A 120 -4.87 5.80 -1.09
CA SER A 120 -3.75 4.99 -1.61
C SER A 120 -2.43 5.77 -1.59
N SER A 121 -1.30 5.07 -1.44
CA SER A 121 0.02 5.71 -1.50
C SER A 121 0.25 6.42 -2.84
N SER A 122 -0.42 5.98 -3.91
CA SER A 122 -0.37 6.60 -5.24
C SER A 122 -0.94 8.02 -5.26
N TYR A 123 -1.93 8.35 -4.43
CA TYR A 123 -2.42 9.74 -4.32
C TYR A 123 -1.32 10.69 -3.83
N PHE A 124 -0.51 10.21 -2.90
CA PHE A 124 0.58 11.00 -2.31
C PHE A 124 1.81 11.06 -3.23
N LEU A 125 2.08 9.97 -3.97
CA LEU A 125 3.18 9.90 -4.94
C LEU A 125 2.88 10.62 -6.27
N SER A 126 1.65 10.52 -6.79
CA SER A 126 1.26 11.13 -8.09
C SER A 126 1.38 12.65 -8.11
N LYS A 127 1.27 13.33 -6.97
CA LYS A 127 1.55 14.78 -6.88
C LYS A 127 3.03 15.11 -7.10
N ALA A 128 3.95 14.19 -6.84
CA ALA A 128 5.36 14.31 -7.23
C ALA A 128 5.55 14.24 -8.75
N LEU A 129 4.66 13.51 -9.44
CA LEU A 129 4.80 13.09 -10.83
C LEU A 129 3.88 13.82 -11.81
N ARG A 130 3.43 15.03 -11.49
CA ARG A 130 2.47 15.81 -12.31
C ARG A 130 2.91 16.14 -13.76
N LYS A 131 3.93 15.48 -14.31
CA LYS A 131 4.38 15.61 -15.70
C LYS A 131 4.21 14.41 -16.63
N THR A 132 3.70 13.24 -16.23
CA THR A 132 3.56 12.14 -17.21
C THR A 132 2.33 11.27 -16.98
N GLY A 133 1.45 11.27 -17.99
CA GLY A 133 0.45 10.20 -18.22
C GLY A 133 -0.89 10.47 -17.56
N GLY A 134 -1.91 10.72 -18.39
CA GLY A 134 -3.28 10.90 -17.93
C GLY A 134 -3.78 9.69 -17.16
N THR A 135 -4.59 9.96 -16.15
CA THR A 135 -5.42 8.98 -15.45
C THR A 135 -6.25 8.20 -16.47
N THR A 136 -5.89 6.95 -16.74
CA THR A 136 -6.72 6.04 -17.52
C THR A 136 -8.04 5.85 -16.78
N ALA A 137 -9.16 5.96 -17.49
CA ALA A 137 -10.50 5.99 -16.90
C ALA A 137 -10.83 4.72 -16.09
N MET A 138 -11.54 4.90 -14.97
CA MET A 138 -12.10 3.82 -14.14
C MET A 138 -12.85 2.80 -15.02
N LYS A 139 -12.35 1.57 -15.07
CA LYS A 139 -13.18 0.40 -15.44
C LYS A 139 -13.41 -0.41 -14.18
N GLN A 140 -14.57 -0.20 -13.58
CA GLN A 140 -15.04 -0.99 -12.44
C GLN A 140 -15.47 -2.36 -12.99
N SER A 141 -14.52 -3.26 -13.24
CA SER A 141 -14.84 -4.66 -13.48
C SER A 141 -14.86 -5.40 -12.15
N SER A 142 -15.68 -6.44 -12.02
CA SER A 142 -15.46 -7.48 -11.01
C SER A 142 -13.97 -7.90 -11.04
N LEU A 143 -13.36 -8.10 -9.87
CA LEU A 143 -11.98 -8.57 -9.76
C LEU A 143 -11.77 -9.73 -10.76
N PRO A 144 -10.92 -9.58 -11.78
CA PRO A 144 -10.66 -10.66 -12.73
C PRO A 144 -10.01 -11.85 -12.01
N ALA A 145 -9.95 -12.98 -12.72
CA ALA A 145 -9.06 -14.09 -12.34
C ALA A 145 -7.65 -13.56 -12.02
N GLN A 146 -6.96 -14.20 -11.06
CA GLN A 146 -5.62 -13.84 -10.57
C GLN A 146 -4.73 -13.28 -11.70
N PRO A 147 -4.24 -12.03 -11.60
CA PRO A 147 -3.56 -11.38 -12.73
C PRO A 147 -2.11 -11.82 -12.89
N PHE A 148 -1.66 -12.75 -12.06
CA PHE A 148 -0.31 -13.28 -12.05
C PHE A 148 -0.35 -14.76 -12.39
N VAL A 149 0.49 -15.19 -13.33
CA VAL A 149 0.62 -16.59 -13.72
C VAL A 149 2.07 -17.02 -13.80
N GLY A 150 2.36 -18.26 -13.43
CA GLY A 150 3.70 -18.82 -13.53
C GLY A 150 4.22 -18.75 -14.97
N PRO A 151 5.41 -18.20 -15.23
CA PRO A 151 5.92 -18.07 -16.60
C PRO A 151 6.21 -19.42 -17.27
N ALA A 152 6.42 -20.47 -16.48
CA ALA A 152 6.75 -21.81 -16.98
C ALA A 152 5.50 -22.66 -17.28
N ASP A 153 4.45 -22.55 -16.46
CA ASP A 153 3.29 -23.45 -16.49
C ASP A 153 1.94 -22.74 -16.63
N GLY A 154 1.93 -21.40 -16.66
CA GLY A 154 0.73 -20.59 -16.76
C GLY A 154 -0.21 -20.69 -15.56
N LYS A 155 0.21 -21.32 -14.46
CA LYS A 155 -0.67 -21.52 -13.30
C LYS A 155 -0.90 -20.22 -12.54
N PRO A 156 -2.10 -19.99 -11.98
CA PRO A 156 -2.37 -18.83 -11.13
C PRO A 156 -1.37 -18.72 -9.98
N MET A 157 -0.93 -17.50 -9.74
CA MET A 157 -0.05 -17.17 -8.62
C MET A 157 -0.79 -16.33 -7.60
N VAL A 158 -0.44 -16.53 -6.33
CA VAL A 158 -1.06 -15.89 -5.17
C VAL A 158 -0.02 -15.19 -4.33
N TRP A 159 -0.42 -14.07 -3.76
CA TRP A 159 0.36 -13.35 -2.77
C TRP A 159 0.15 -13.96 -1.39
N SER A 160 1.22 -14.11 -0.63
CA SER A 160 1.21 -14.56 0.75
C SER A 160 2.16 -13.72 1.59
N ARG A 161 1.90 -13.65 2.91
CA ARG A 161 2.81 -13.06 3.90
C ARG A 161 3.48 -14.13 4.73
N LEU A 162 4.72 -13.89 5.12
CA LEU A 162 5.39 -14.57 6.23
C LEU A 162 5.31 -13.67 7.46
N SER A 163 4.82 -14.20 8.58
CA SER A 163 4.84 -13.48 9.87
C SER A 163 6.28 -13.32 10.39
N SER A 164 6.52 -12.25 11.14
CA SER A 164 7.76 -12.04 11.90
C SER A 164 7.84 -12.86 13.19
N GLY A 165 6.76 -13.55 13.58
CA GLY A 165 6.66 -14.32 14.81
C GLY A 165 7.27 -15.73 14.74
N PRO A 166 7.42 -16.41 15.90
CA PRO A 166 7.89 -17.78 15.96
C PRO A 166 6.94 -18.72 15.21
N GLY A 167 7.47 -19.44 14.22
CA GLY A 167 6.70 -20.41 13.43
C GLY A 167 6.65 -20.12 11.92
N ASN A 168 7.10 -18.94 11.47
CA ASN A 168 7.12 -18.55 10.05
C ASN A 168 5.79 -18.87 9.34
N ASP A 169 4.67 -18.53 9.98
CA ASP A 169 3.33 -18.79 9.45
C ASP A 169 3.16 -18.05 8.11
N VAL A 170 2.72 -18.79 7.08
CA VAL A 170 2.45 -18.24 5.75
C VAL A 170 0.97 -18.17 5.52
N ARG A 171 0.49 -16.95 5.26
CA ARG A 171 -0.94 -16.69 5.05
C ARG A 171 -1.18 -16.07 3.69
N PRO A 172 -2.19 -16.54 2.93
CA PRO A 172 -2.57 -15.89 1.70
C PRO A 172 -3.05 -14.47 1.97
N MET A 173 -2.79 -13.58 1.03
CA MET A 173 -3.22 -12.19 1.03
C MET A 173 -4.21 -11.95 -0.10
N ALA A 174 -5.28 -11.24 0.21
CA ALA A 174 -6.22 -10.83 -0.83
C ALA A 174 -5.60 -9.73 -1.68
N LEU A 175 -5.66 -9.88 -3.01
CA LEU A 175 -5.34 -8.83 -3.96
C LEU A 175 -6.49 -7.81 -3.97
N LEU A 176 -6.20 -6.56 -3.64
CA LEU A 176 -7.18 -5.47 -3.57
C LEU A 176 -7.24 -4.63 -4.83
N SER A 177 -6.11 -4.39 -5.49
CA SER A 177 -6.04 -3.73 -6.79
C SER A 177 -4.66 -3.90 -7.42
N TYR A 178 -4.54 -3.62 -8.71
CA TYR A 178 -3.25 -3.51 -9.38
C TYR A 178 -3.35 -2.57 -10.58
N ASP A 179 -2.26 -1.88 -10.84
CA ASP A 179 -2.14 -0.97 -11.95
C ASP A 179 -0.78 -1.22 -12.59
N ARG A 180 -0.80 -1.65 -13.86
CA ARG A 180 0.43 -2.00 -14.57
C ARG A 180 1.26 -0.76 -14.90
N SER A 181 0.69 0.43 -14.84
CA SER A 181 1.33 1.68 -15.25
C SER A 181 1.07 2.81 -14.26
N ALA A 182 0.94 2.46 -12.97
CA ALA A 182 0.53 3.37 -11.90
C ALA A 182 1.35 4.66 -11.88
N LEU A 183 2.64 4.54 -12.16
CA LEU A 183 3.58 5.66 -12.20
C LEU A 183 4.55 5.49 -13.38
N ALA A 184 4.14 5.89 -14.58
CA ALA A 184 4.93 5.89 -15.83
C ALA A 184 5.65 4.56 -16.18
N SER A 185 6.75 4.23 -15.50
CA SER A 185 7.52 2.98 -15.67
C SER A 185 7.35 1.99 -14.50
N THR A 186 6.45 2.26 -13.57
CA THR A 186 6.27 1.49 -12.34
C THR A 186 4.85 0.94 -12.25
N ALA A 187 4.75 -0.36 -12.03
CA ALA A 187 3.50 -1.02 -11.67
C ALA A 187 3.25 -0.94 -10.16
N ARG A 188 1.97 -0.97 -9.77
CA ARG A 188 1.51 -1.07 -8.39
C ARG A 188 0.70 -2.33 -8.18
N VAL A 189 0.91 -3.00 -7.06
CA VAL A 189 0.05 -4.07 -6.54
C VAL A 189 -0.38 -3.71 -5.13
N SER A 190 -1.69 -3.69 -4.87
CA SER A 190 -2.25 -3.39 -3.55
C SER A 190 -2.83 -4.67 -2.95
N LEU A 191 -2.41 -5.01 -1.73
CA LEU A 191 -2.80 -6.22 -1.01
C LEU A 191 -3.51 -5.86 0.29
N ALA A 192 -4.41 -6.74 0.74
CA ALA A 192 -4.96 -6.68 2.08
C ALA A 192 -3.83 -6.94 3.08
N GLY A 193 -3.45 -5.89 3.81
CA GLY A 193 -2.38 -5.93 4.79
C GLY A 193 -2.85 -6.51 6.13
N PRO A 194 -1.96 -7.13 6.90
CA PRO A 194 -2.26 -7.50 8.28
C PRO A 194 -2.45 -6.26 9.16
N CYS A 195 -3.42 -6.34 10.08
CA CYS A 195 -3.61 -5.38 11.17
C CYS A 195 -3.14 -5.91 12.53
N ASP A 196 -2.63 -7.15 12.56
CA ASP A 196 -2.20 -7.87 13.76
C ASP A 196 -0.68 -7.83 13.94
N ASP A 197 0.08 -8.13 12.89
CA ASP A 197 1.54 -8.13 12.91
C ASP A 197 2.13 -7.67 11.57
N PRO A 198 3.24 -6.90 11.57
CA PRO A 198 3.92 -6.55 10.34
C PRO A 198 4.51 -7.81 9.68
N PRO A 199 4.36 -7.99 8.36
CA PRO A 199 4.96 -9.12 7.68
C PRO A 199 6.49 -9.01 7.66
N ALA A 200 7.18 -10.13 7.85
CA ALA A 200 8.63 -10.22 7.66
C ALA A 200 9.01 -10.37 6.18
N ALA A 201 8.15 -11.02 5.40
CA ALA A 201 8.30 -11.11 3.96
C ALA A 201 6.96 -11.22 3.24
N LEU A 202 6.97 -10.87 1.96
CA LEU A 202 5.85 -11.08 1.02
C LEU A 202 6.33 -12.01 -0.09
N VAL A 203 5.49 -12.95 -0.48
CA VAL A 203 5.82 -13.99 -1.45
C VAL A 203 4.76 -14.03 -2.53
N LEU A 204 5.20 -14.13 -3.79
CA LEU A 204 4.36 -14.46 -4.92
C LEU A 204 4.78 -15.85 -5.45
N ALA A 205 3.86 -16.81 -5.38
CA ALA A 205 4.12 -18.20 -5.74
C ALA A 205 2.85 -18.83 -6.36
N PRO A 206 2.97 -19.98 -7.06
CA PRO A 206 1.80 -20.75 -7.47
C PRO A 206 0.87 -21.06 -6.29
N ASP A 207 -0.44 -21.08 -6.54
CA ASP A 207 -1.42 -21.42 -5.51
C ASP A 207 -1.13 -22.81 -4.91
N GLY A 208 -1.24 -22.93 -3.59
CA GLY A 208 -0.87 -24.13 -2.83
C GLY A 208 0.64 -24.39 -2.66
N GLU A 209 1.52 -23.63 -3.33
CA GLU A 209 2.98 -23.81 -3.25
C GLU A 209 3.71 -22.74 -2.43
N ALA A 210 2.99 -21.74 -1.89
CA ALA A 210 3.56 -20.72 -1.01
C ALA A 210 4.26 -21.31 0.24
N MET A 211 3.98 -22.58 0.57
CA MET A 211 4.58 -23.31 1.69
C MET A 211 5.65 -24.35 1.30
N ALA A 212 5.82 -24.62 0.00
CA ALA A 212 6.62 -25.74 -0.49
C ALA A 212 8.09 -25.34 -0.76
N GLY A 213 8.81 -24.92 0.29
CA GLY A 213 10.25 -24.63 0.23
C GLY A 213 10.60 -23.37 -0.58
N MET A 214 11.71 -22.72 -0.19
CA MET A 214 12.09 -21.42 -0.76
C MET A 214 12.40 -21.43 -2.27
N ASP A 215 12.73 -22.61 -2.82
CA ASP A 215 13.15 -22.77 -4.22
C ASP A 215 11.99 -22.68 -5.23
N ARG A 216 10.73 -22.61 -4.77
CA ARG A 216 9.54 -22.57 -5.63
C ARG A 216 8.85 -21.22 -5.68
N HIS A 217 9.42 -20.21 -5.01
CA HIS A 217 8.90 -18.85 -5.08
C HIS A 217 9.36 -18.18 -6.36
N PHE A 218 8.45 -17.52 -7.07
CA PHE A 218 8.84 -16.63 -8.17
C PHE A 218 9.48 -15.36 -7.61
N LEU A 219 8.93 -14.85 -6.52
CA LEU A 219 9.35 -13.61 -5.89
C LEU A 219 9.19 -13.70 -4.38
N MET A 220 10.23 -13.29 -3.67
CA MET A 220 10.21 -13.08 -2.22
C MET A 220 10.77 -11.70 -1.90
N ILE A 221 9.98 -10.90 -1.20
CA ILE A 221 10.33 -9.55 -0.74
C ILE A 221 10.53 -9.63 0.77
N THR A 222 11.78 -9.56 1.21
CA THR A 222 12.09 -9.48 2.65
C THR A 222 11.98 -8.04 3.12
N LEU A 223 11.18 -7.81 4.17
CA LEU A 223 10.89 -6.49 4.69
C LEU A 223 11.86 -6.15 5.84
N PRO A 224 12.53 -4.99 5.80
CA PRO A 224 13.52 -4.64 6.83
C PRO A 224 12.91 -4.54 8.23
N GLY A 225 13.62 -5.00 9.25
CA GLY A 225 13.17 -4.93 10.65
C GLY A 225 12.82 -3.51 11.10
N SER A 226 13.57 -2.50 10.67
CA SER A 226 13.26 -1.09 10.95
C SER A 226 11.93 -0.61 10.35
N TRP A 227 11.50 -1.20 9.23
CA TRP A 227 10.17 -0.92 8.68
C TRP A 227 9.09 -1.64 9.48
N GLN A 228 9.33 -2.90 9.87
CA GLN A 228 8.40 -3.66 10.71
C GLN A 228 8.13 -2.96 12.05
N GLU A 229 9.18 -2.41 12.68
CA GLU A 229 9.05 -1.60 13.91
C GLU A 229 8.17 -0.37 13.71
N ARG A 230 8.34 0.37 12.60
CA ARG A 230 7.50 1.53 12.27
C ARG A 230 6.03 1.13 12.03
N VAL A 231 5.79 0.01 11.35
CA VAL A 231 4.44 -0.52 11.13
C VAL A 231 3.80 -0.93 12.46
N ALA A 232 4.54 -1.64 13.33
CA ALA A 232 4.06 -2.03 14.65
C ALA A 232 3.70 -0.80 15.52
N HIS A 233 4.51 0.26 15.46
CA HIS A 233 4.22 1.52 16.13
C HIS A 233 2.94 2.17 15.59
N ALA A 234 2.81 2.30 14.27
CA ALA A 234 1.62 2.88 13.64
C ALA A 234 0.34 2.07 13.94
N LEU A 235 0.44 0.74 13.99
CA LEU A 235 -0.64 -0.15 14.41
C LEU A 235 -1.07 0.12 15.85
N HIS A 236 -0.10 0.24 16.77
CA HIS A 236 -0.38 0.53 18.17
C HIS A 236 -1.09 1.89 18.34
N GLU A 237 -0.63 2.92 17.63
CA GLU A 237 -1.27 4.25 17.62
C GLU A 237 -2.70 4.18 17.06
N ALA A 238 -2.90 3.49 15.94
CA ALA A 238 -4.22 3.33 15.32
C ALA A 238 -5.19 2.56 16.24
N ALA A 239 -4.73 1.50 16.89
CA ALA A 239 -5.53 0.74 17.85
C ALA A 239 -5.89 1.59 19.08
N ALA A 240 -4.98 2.42 19.56
CA ALA A 240 -5.25 3.35 20.65
C ALA A 240 -6.29 4.41 20.26
N ALA A 241 -6.26 4.91 19.02
CA ALA A 241 -7.23 5.86 18.49
C ALA A 241 -8.61 5.23 18.18
N ALA A 242 -8.64 3.95 17.80
CA ALA A 242 -9.87 3.21 17.50
C ALA A 242 -10.63 2.73 18.74
N LYS A 243 -9.98 2.68 19.92
CA LYS A 243 -10.68 2.45 21.18
C LYS A 243 -11.73 3.56 21.33
N PRO A 244 -13.02 3.21 21.44
CA PRO A 244 -14.06 4.21 21.36
C PRO A 244 -13.92 5.22 22.51
N ALA A 245 -14.36 6.44 22.23
CA ALA A 245 -14.95 7.36 23.21
C ALA A 245 -16.21 6.74 23.89
N ALA A 246 -16.24 5.43 24.13
CA ALA A 246 -17.33 4.66 24.74
C ALA A 246 -17.51 4.97 26.23
N ALA A 247 -16.73 5.87 26.80
CA ALA A 247 -16.97 6.42 28.13
C ALA A 247 -17.90 7.65 28.12
N ALA A 248 -18.35 8.17 26.96
CA ALA A 248 -19.07 9.45 26.89
C ALA A 248 -20.59 9.37 26.64
N THR A 249 -21.20 8.18 26.56
CA THR A 249 -22.67 8.04 26.41
C THR A 249 -23.27 7.05 27.42
N SER A 250 -22.97 7.26 28.69
CA SER A 250 -23.82 6.79 29.80
C SER A 250 -24.11 7.98 30.69
N ASN A 251 -25.11 8.77 30.29
CA ASN A 251 -25.91 9.64 31.15
C ASN A 251 -27.02 10.25 30.30
N LYS A 252 -28.18 9.59 30.29
CA LYS A 252 -29.51 10.21 30.26
C LYS A 252 -30.56 9.19 30.64
#